data_AF-A0A371YZ47-F1
#
_entry.id   AF-A0A371YZ47-F1
#
_cell.length_a   1.000
_cell.length_b   1.000
_cell.length_c   1.000
_cell.angle_alpha   90.00
_cell.angle_beta   90.00
_cell.angle_gamma   90.00
#
_symmetry.space_group_name_H-M   'P 1'
#
loop_
_entity.id
_entity.type
_entity.pdbx_description
1 polymer ?
#
loop_
_entity_poly.entity_id
_entity_poly.type
_entity_poly.pdbx_seq_one_letter_code
_entity_poly.pdbx_strand_id
1 'polypeptide(L)' 'MSEPMYRHKKRGGLYVVHGRATLQVEGPHDMAECVIYSSTTDGRVWVRPAADFFDGRFEEVQP' A
#
# COMPACT_ATOMS: atom_id res chain seq x y z
N MET A 1 16.43 9.58 -0.86
CA MET A 1 15.14 9.76 -0.17
C MET A 1 14.70 8.38 0.29
N SER A 2 14.38 8.18 1.57
CA SER A 2 13.88 6.88 2.05
C SER A 2 12.44 6.68 1.59
N GLU A 3 12.11 5.50 1.09
CA GLU A 3 10.72 5.13 0.79
C GLU A 3 9.93 5.03 2.11
N PRO A 4 8.69 5.53 2.18
CA PRO A 4 7.85 5.39 3.37
C PRO A 4 7.61 3.93 3.72
N MET A 5 7.70 3.60 5.01
CA MET A 5 7.43 2.24 5.52
C MET A 5 6.14 2.21 6.32
N TYR A 6 5.40 1.12 6.19
CA TYR A 6 4.12 0.92 6.86
C TYR A 6 4.05 -0.45 7.53
N ARG A 7 3.42 -0.50 8.70
CA ARG A 7 3.14 -1.74 9.43
C ARG A 7 1.65 -2.01 9.46
N HIS A 8 1.23 -3.23 9.13
CA HIS A 8 -0.16 -3.65 9.29
C HIS A 8 -0.46 -3.95 10.76
N LYS A 9 -1.26 -3.11 11.44
CA LYS A 9 -1.48 -3.17 12.90
C LYS A 9 -1.90 -4.55 13.41
N LYS A 10 -2.84 -5.22 12.71
CA LYS A 10 -3.34 -6.55 13.12
C LYS A 10 -2.39 -7.73 12.81
N ARG A 11 -1.60 -7.65 11.74
CA ARG A 11 -0.81 -8.79 11.21
C ARG A 11 0.68 -8.66 11.50
N GLY A 12 1.15 -7.46 11.86
CA GLY A 12 2.56 -7.16 12.12
C GLY A 12 3.43 -7.03 10.88
N GLY A 13 2.91 -7.34 9.68
CA GLY A 13 3.68 -7.27 8.43
C GLY A 13 4.21 -5.86 8.15
N LEU A 14 5.46 -5.79 7.70
CA LEU A 14 6.14 -4.55 7.32
C LEU A 14 6.19 -4.44 5.80
N TYR A 15 5.96 -3.22 5.33
CA TYR A 15 5.82 -2.92 3.91
C TYR A 15 6.53 -1.63 3.54
N VAL A 16 7.08 -1.58 2.33
CA VAL A 16 7.65 -0.37 1.71
C VAL A 16 6.66 0.14 0.67
N VAL A 17 6.31 1.42 0.72
CA VAL A 17 5.44 2.06 -0.27
C VAL A 17 6.30 2.65 -1.39
N HIS A 18 6.09 2.16 -2.61
CA HIS A 18 6.82 2.60 -3.80
C HIS A 18 6.17 3.81 -4.46
N GLY A 19 4.86 4.01 -4.25
CA GLY A 19 4.15 5.17 -4.77
C GLY A 19 2.65 4.96 -4.87
N ARG A 20 2.01 5.93 -5.52
CA ARG A 20 0.58 5.90 -5.85
C ARG A 20 0.38 5.74 -7.35
N ALA A 21 -0.74 5.15 -7.74
CA ALA A 21 -1.11 4.95 -9.14
C ALA A 21 -2.62 5.13 -9.34
N THR A 22 -3.03 5.45 -10.56
CA THR A 22 -4.44 5.45 -10.96
C THR A 22 -4.74 4.13 -11.67
N LEU A 23 -5.70 3.37 -11.16
CA LEU A 23 -6.15 2.13 -11.78
C LEU A 23 -6.93 2.45 -13.05
N GLN A 24 -6.55 1.83 -14.17
CA GLN A 24 -7.30 1.93 -15.42
C GLN A 24 -7.82 0.54 -15.80
N VAL A 25 -9.14 0.35 -15.68
CA VAL A 25 -9.80 -0.95 -15.87
C VAL A 25 -11.23 -0.75 -16.38
N GLU A 26 -11.86 -1.80 -16.87
CA GLU A 26 -13.31 -1.77 -17.09
C GLU A 26 -14.06 -2.01 -15.77
N GLY A 27 -15.17 -1.30 -15.56
CA GLY A 27 -16.08 -1.53 -14.44
C GLY A 27 -15.99 -0.48 -13.31
N PRO A 28 -16.57 -0.77 -12.14
CA PRO A 28 -16.84 0.23 -11.10
C PRO A 28 -15.59 0.74 -10.36
N HIS A 29 -14.43 0.12 -10.60
CA HIS A 29 -13.16 0.49 -9.97
C HIS A 29 -12.24 1.28 -10.91
N ASP A 30 -12.69 1.60 -12.12
CA ASP A 30 -11.91 2.45 -13.03
C ASP A 30 -11.58 3.80 -12.37
N MET A 31 -10.40 4.31 -12.68
CA MET A 31 -9.83 5.55 -12.15
C MET A 31 -9.59 5.59 -10.64
N ALA A 32 -9.70 4.47 -9.93
CA ALA A 32 -9.43 4.42 -8.49
C ALA A 32 -7.96 4.72 -8.15
N GLU A 33 -7.71 5.60 -7.18
CA GLU A 33 -6.37 5.81 -6.63
C GLU A 33 -5.93 4.56 -5.86
N CYS A 34 -4.73 4.08 -6.15
CA CYS A 34 -4.13 2.90 -5.54
C CYS A 34 -2.78 3.22 -4.92
N VAL A 35 -2.38 2.41 -3.94
CA VAL A 35 -1.04 2.38 -3.35
C VAL A 35 -0.34 1.12 -3.83
N ILE A 36 0.89 1.27 -4.31
CA ILE A 36 1.78 0.17 -4.69
C ILE A 36 2.81 -0.01 -3.56
N TYR A 37 2.87 -1.20 -2.99
CA TYR A 37 3.74 -1.49 -1.86
C TYR A 37 4.23 -2.93 -1.87
N SER A 38 5.42 -3.19 -1.32
CA SER A 38 5.99 -4.54 -1.20
C SER A 38 6.20 -4.95 0.25
N SER A 39 6.12 -6.25 0.50
CA SER A 39 6.44 -6.86 1.79
C SER A 39 7.96 -6.92 1.99
N THR A 40 8.45 -6.51 3.16
CA THR A 40 9.89 -6.60 3.49
C THR A 40 10.34 -8.03 3.76
N THR A 41 9.41 -8.98 3.96
CA THR A 41 9.73 -10.38 4.31
C THR A 41 9.94 -11.25 3.07
N ASP A 42 9.09 -11.10 2.05
CA ASP A 42 9.07 -11.96 0.86
C ASP A 42 9.11 -11.19 -0.47
N GLY A 43 9.19 -9.86 -0.43
CA GLY A 43 9.23 -9.01 -1.61
C GLY A 43 7.92 -8.93 -2.39
N ARG A 44 6.84 -9.56 -1.91
CA ARG A 44 5.56 -9.59 -2.63
C ARG A 44 4.99 -8.19 -2.78
N VAL A 45 4.71 -7.80 -4.02
CA VAL A 45 4.11 -6.51 -4.37
C VAL A 45 2.59 -6.61 -4.37
N TRP A 46 1.95 -5.60 -3.80
CA TRP A 46 0.51 -5.42 -3.73
C TRP A 46 0.13 -4.10 -4.40
N VAL A 47 -1.06 -4.11 -5.00
CA VAL A 47 -1.77 -2.90 -5.42
C VAL A 47 -3.09 -2.90 -4.67
N ARG A 48 -3.37 -1.84 -3.92
CA ARG A 48 -4.57 -1.73 -3.09
C ARG A 48 -5.19 -0.34 -3.26
N PRO A 49 -6.53 -0.21 -3.29
CA PRO A 49 -7.18 1.11 -3.24
C PRO A 49 -6.64 1.95 -2.08
N ALA A 50 -6.33 3.22 -2.34
CA ALA A 50 -5.78 4.13 -1.35
C ALA A 50 -6.73 4.29 -0.15
N ALA A 51 -8.04 4.35 -0.41
CA ALA A 51 -9.06 4.40 0.64
C ALA A 51 -8.98 3.20 1.62
N ASP A 52 -8.66 2.00 1.13
CA ASP A 52 -8.52 0.80 1.95
C ASP A 52 -7.16 0.70 2.66
N PHE A 53 -6.13 1.33 2.10
CA PHE A 53 -4.80 1.36 2.70
C PHE A 53 -4.74 2.38 3.85
N PHE A 54 -5.38 3.53 3.67
CA PHE A 54 -5.41 4.62 4.65
C PHE A 54 -6.60 4.58 5.61
N ASP A 55 -7.35 3.47 5.67
CA ASP A 55 -8.49 3.27 6.57
C ASP A 55 -8.13 3.09 8.06
N GLY A 56 -6.83 3.19 8.38
CA GLY A 56 -6.30 3.03 9.73
C GLY A 56 -5.79 1.63 10.08
N ARG A 57 -5.87 0.64 9.16
CA ARG A 57 -5.27 -0.71 9.35
C ARG A 57 -3.74 -0.69 9.31
N PHE A 58 -3.17 0.29 8.64
CA PHE A 58 -1.72 0.50 8.55
C PHE A 58 -1.32 1.72 9.38
N GLU A 59 -0.09 1.70 9.87
CA GLU A 59 0.58 2.86 10.47
C GLU A 59 1.91 3.06 9.79
N GLU A 60 2.25 4.32 9.53
CA GLU A 60 3.57 4.69 9.05
C GLU A 60 4.59 4.43 10.17
N VAL A 61 5.73 3.86 9.80
CA VAL A 61 6.85 3.60 10.72
C VAL A 61 8.09 4.28 10.18
N GLN A 62 8.86 4.88 11.07
CA GLN A 62 10.17 5.42 10.70
C GLN A 62 11.16 4.27 10.52
N PRO A 63 12.14 4.40 9.60
CA PRO A 63 13.23 3.43 9.45
C PRO A 63 14.04 3.23 10.73
#